data_AF-A0A2P5P836-F1
#
_entry.id   AF-A0A2P5P836-F1
#
_cell.length_a   1.000
_cell.length_b   1.000
_cell.length_c   1.000
_cell.angle_alpha   90.00
_cell.angle_beta   90.00
_cell.angle_gamma   90.00
#
_symmetry.space_group_name_H-M   'P 1'
#
loop_
_entity.id
_entity.type
_entity.pdbx_description
1 polymer ?
#
loop_
_entity_poly.entity_id
_entity_poly.type
_entity_poly.pdbx_seq_one_letter_code
_entity_poly.pdbx_strand_id
1 'polypeptide(L)'
;MKPLKWLLVVPCVMILTVGCTSNSNYQAVLTKNTTLEQQVGDLTTQLNTLQGKYDQITKVYPPHEFASLKALGDWLLLDKTSDLSPADSMEALYSKALGQQAAALKDGYVISVDQEVINDQLYFVFCTTVIGGQVWVWDIETDDPYQPIGFGTVTIGL
;
A
#
# COMPACT_ATOMS: atom_id res chain seq x y z
N MET A 1 4.47 65.41 -78.28
CA MET A 1 4.93 64.72 -77.05
C MET A 1 4.12 63.44 -76.90
N LYS A 2 4.80 62.30 -76.78
CA LYS A 2 4.26 60.92 -76.72
C LYS A 2 3.84 60.53 -75.28
N PRO A 3 3.10 59.41 -75.09
CA PRO A 3 2.17 59.14 -73.98
C PRO A 3 2.76 58.26 -72.87
N LEU A 4 2.10 58.14 -71.70
CA LEU A 4 2.34 56.99 -70.81
C LEU A 4 1.15 56.63 -69.89
N LYS A 5 0.74 55.36 -70.01
CA LYS A 5 -0.24 54.60 -69.23
C LYS A 5 0.31 54.21 -67.85
N TRP A 6 -0.50 54.30 -66.80
CA TRP A 6 -0.39 53.53 -65.54
C TRP A 6 -1.85 53.38 -65.02
N LEU A 7 -2.56 52.25 -65.14
CA LEU A 7 -2.39 50.95 -64.48
C LEU A 7 -2.26 51.08 -62.95
N LEU A 8 -3.38 50.88 -62.25
CA LEU A 8 -3.39 50.35 -60.88
C LEU A 8 -4.72 49.61 -60.67
N VAL A 9 -4.72 48.36 -61.13
CA VAL A 9 -5.53 47.29 -60.59
C VAL A 9 -5.08 47.13 -59.13
N VAL A 10 -5.97 47.39 -58.18
CA VAL A 10 -5.76 47.04 -56.77
C VAL A 10 -6.11 45.56 -56.62
N PRO A 11 -5.15 44.66 -56.34
CA PRO A 11 -5.49 43.32 -55.89
C PRO A 11 -5.76 43.41 -54.38
N CYS A 12 -7.03 43.56 -54.03
CA CYS A 12 -7.53 43.18 -52.73
C CYS A 12 -7.62 41.66 -52.71
N VAL A 13 -6.55 40.95 -52.32
CA VAL A 13 -6.59 39.64 -51.66
C VAL A 13 -5.16 39.36 -51.21
N MET A 14 -4.86 39.53 -49.93
CA MET A 14 -4.06 38.58 -49.15
C MET A 14 -4.26 38.89 -47.68
N ILE A 15 -4.12 37.84 -46.86
CA ILE A 15 -4.19 37.78 -45.39
C ILE A 15 -5.53 37.24 -44.86
N LEU A 16 -5.75 35.93 -45.08
CA LEU A 16 -6.62 35.09 -44.25
C LEU A 16 -5.94 33.73 -44.03
N THR A 17 -4.85 33.69 -43.27
CA THR A 17 -4.29 32.42 -42.77
C THR A 17 -3.81 32.46 -41.31
N VAL A 18 -3.77 33.63 -40.67
CA VAL A 18 -3.31 33.77 -39.27
C VAL A 18 -4.36 33.34 -38.23
N GLY A 19 -5.60 33.09 -38.66
CA GLY A 19 -6.72 32.74 -37.77
C GLY A 19 -6.81 31.26 -37.38
N CYS A 20 -6.24 30.34 -38.18
CA CYS A 20 -6.43 28.90 -37.97
C CYS A 20 -5.49 28.30 -36.90
N THR A 21 -4.25 28.78 -36.81
CA THR A 21 -3.26 28.30 -35.82
C THR A 21 -3.50 28.83 -34.41
N SER A 22 -4.00 30.07 -34.28
CA SER A 22 -4.36 30.63 -32.97
C SER A 22 -5.55 29.88 -32.36
N ASN A 23 -6.58 29.60 -33.16
CA ASN A 23 -7.76 28.87 -32.71
C ASN A 23 -7.42 27.40 -32.35
N SER A 24 -6.59 26.70 -33.14
CA SER A 24 -6.20 25.32 -32.82
C SER A 24 -5.42 25.22 -31.50
N ASN A 25 -4.55 26.18 -31.22
CA ASN A 25 -3.79 26.23 -29.96
C ASN A 25 -4.69 26.55 -28.76
N TYR A 26 -5.65 27.47 -28.93
CA TYR A 26 -6.63 27.79 -27.90
C TYR A 26 -7.50 26.56 -27.56
N GLN A 27 -7.98 25.85 -28.57
CA GLN A 27 -8.75 24.61 -28.37
C GLN A 27 -7.91 23.52 -27.71
N ALA A 28 -6.63 23.39 -28.06
CA ALA A 28 -5.73 22.43 -27.42
C ALA A 28 -5.49 22.74 -25.93
N VAL A 29 -5.37 24.02 -25.57
CA VAL A 29 -5.24 24.46 -24.17
C VAL A 29 -6.55 24.24 -23.41
N LEU A 30 -7.69 24.51 -24.05
CA LEU A 30 -9.01 24.27 -23.48
C LEU A 30 -9.19 22.78 -23.13
N THR A 31 -8.92 21.88 -24.08
CA THR A 31 -8.98 20.43 -23.87
C THR A 31 -8.05 19.96 -22.75
N LYS A 32 -6.84 20.53 -22.65
CA LYS A 32 -5.90 20.23 -21.56
C LYS A 32 -6.44 20.67 -20.20
N ASN A 33 -7.02 21.88 -20.12
CA ASN A 33 -7.62 22.36 -18.88
C ASN A 33 -8.79 21.47 -18.45
N THR A 34 -9.68 21.10 -19.37
CA THR A 34 -10.79 20.18 -19.07
C THR A 34 -10.29 18.81 -18.60
N THR A 35 -9.23 18.31 -19.22
CA THR A 35 -8.60 17.03 -18.81
C THR A 35 -8.00 17.14 -17.40
N LEU A 36 -7.31 18.24 -17.11
CA LEU A 36 -6.71 18.49 -15.79
C LEU A 36 -7.78 18.65 -14.70
N GLU A 37 -8.86 19.37 -14.97
CA GLU A 37 -10.00 19.50 -14.06
C GLU A 37 -10.62 18.13 -13.75
N GLN A 38 -10.76 17.29 -14.77
CA GLN A 38 -11.28 15.94 -14.62
C GLN A 38 -10.33 15.06 -13.79
N GLN A 39 -9.02 15.13 -14.05
CA GLN A 39 -8.00 14.44 -13.24
C GLN A 39 -8.03 14.89 -11.78
N VAL A 40 -8.17 16.19 -11.51
CA VAL A 40 -8.29 16.71 -10.13
C VAL A 40 -9.53 16.14 -9.45
N GLY A 41 -10.67 16.07 -10.15
CA GLY A 41 -11.89 15.45 -9.64
C GLY A 41 -11.71 13.96 -9.32
N ASP A 42 -11.06 13.22 -10.22
CA ASP A 42 -10.79 11.80 -10.05
C ASP A 42 -9.84 11.55 -8.89
N LEU A 43 -8.73 12.30 -8.78
CA LEU A 43 -7.79 12.19 -7.67
C LEU A 43 -8.44 12.54 -6.33
N THR A 44 -9.28 13.58 -6.30
CA THR A 44 -10.02 13.96 -5.09
C THR A 44 -10.96 12.84 -4.66
N THR A 45 -11.65 12.20 -5.61
CA THR A 45 -12.53 11.05 -5.34
C THR A 45 -11.75 9.85 -4.81
N GLN A 46 -10.59 9.54 -5.41
CA GLN A 46 -9.71 8.47 -4.96
C GLN A 46 -9.18 8.73 -3.55
N LEU A 47 -8.73 9.96 -3.27
CA LEU A 47 -8.25 10.36 -1.95
C LEU A 47 -9.35 10.19 -0.88
N ASN A 48 -10.55 10.69 -1.15
CA ASN A 48 -11.68 10.56 -0.23
C ASN A 48 -12.08 9.10 -0.01
N THR A 49 -12.03 8.28 -1.05
CA THR A 49 -12.29 6.84 -0.95
C THR A 49 -11.24 6.14 -0.10
N LEU A 50 -9.96 6.49 -0.29
CA LEU A 50 -8.86 5.90 0.44
C LEU A 50 -8.89 6.31 1.92
N GLN A 51 -9.19 7.58 2.20
CA GLN A 51 -9.40 8.08 3.55
C GLN A 51 -10.55 7.35 4.24
N GLY A 52 -11.70 7.19 3.55
CA GLY A 52 -12.83 6.44 4.11
C GLY A 52 -12.50 4.98 4.43
N LYS A 53 -11.71 4.32 3.57
CA LYS A 53 -11.22 2.96 3.83
C LYS A 53 -10.24 2.92 5.02
N TYR A 54 -9.35 3.90 5.12
CA TYR A 54 -8.42 4.04 6.24
C TYR A 54 -9.16 4.25 7.56
N ASP A 55 -10.15 5.14 7.59
CA ASP A 55 -10.99 5.40 8.76
C ASP A 55 -11.80 4.17 9.17
N GLN A 56 -12.26 3.39 8.18
CA GLN A 56 -12.96 2.13 8.43
C GLN A 56 -12.02 1.07 9.05
N ILE A 57 -10.82 0.90 8.52
CA ILE A 57 -9.84 -0.06 9.03
C ILE A 57 -9.40 0.33 10.46
N THR A 58 -9.01 1.59 10.66
CA THR A 58 -8.56 2.10 11.97
C THR A 58 -9.64 2.02 13.05
N LYS A 59 -10.92 2.13 12.68
CA LYS A 59 -12.03 2.00 13.64
C LYS A 59 -12.35 0.56 14.03
N VAL A 60 -12.14 -0.40 13.13
CA VAL A 60 -12.49 -1.82 13.38
C VAL A 60 -11.31 -2.56 14.01
N TYR A 61 -10.08 -2.30 13.56
CA TYR A 61 -8.86 -2.90 14.09
C TYR A 61 -7.75 -1.84 14.01
N PRO A 62 -7.55 -0.97 15.01
CA PRO A 62 -6.40 -0.07 14.98
C PRO A 62 -5.15 -0.95 15.03
N PRO A 63 -4.37 -1.07 13.94
CA PRO A 63 -3.18 -1.90 13.95
C PRO A 63 -2.21 -1.27 14.95
N HIS A 64 -1.90 -2.00 16.00
CA HIS A 64 -0.93 -1.58 17.00
C HIS A 64 0.11 -2.66 17.20
N GLU A 65 1.33 -2.20 17.47
CA GLU A 65 2.42 -3.07 17.86
C GLU A 65 2.28 -3.42 19.35
N PHE A 66 2.86 -4.54 19.75
CA PHE A 66 3.05 -4.79 21.16
C PHE A 66 3.99 -3.72 21.74
N ALA A 67 3.58 -3.08 22.84
CA ALA A 67 4.38 -2.02 23.47
C ALA A 67 5.70 -2.52 24.09
N SER A 68 5.79 -3.82 24.37
CA SER A 68 6.98 -4.47 24.93
C SER A 68 6.89 -5.98 24.77
N LEU A 69 8.02 -6.68 24.97
CA LEU A 69 8.03 -8.14 25.06
C LEU A 69 7.08 -8.67 26.14
N LYS A 70 6.95 -7.96 27.27
CA LYS A 70 6.00 -8.33 28.32
C LYS A 70 4.55 -8.29 27.81
N ALA A 71 4.20 -7.28 27.00
CA ALA A 71 2.85 -7.19 26.44
C ALA A 71 2.56 -8.35 25.46
N LEU A 72 3.56 -8.77 24.67
CA LEU A 72 3.45 -9.98 23.85
C LEU A 72 3.25 -11.21 24.73
N GLY A 73 4.06 -11.41 25.76
CA GLY A 73 3.93 -12.55 26.68
C GLY A 73 2.58 -12.57 27.42
N ASP A 74 2.11 -11.41 27.89
CA ASP A 74 0.79 -11.28 28.52
C ASP A 74 -0.34 -11.65 27.53
N TRP A 75 -0.20 -11.29 26.25
CA TRP A 75 -1.16 -11.66 25.21
C TRP A 75 -1.12 -13.15 24.87
N LEU A 76 0.08 -13.74 24.72
CA LEU A 76 0.24 -15.18 24.47
C LEU A 76 -0.34 -16.03 25.62
N LEU A 77 -0.26 -15.57 26.87
CA LEU A 77 -0.90 -16.24 28.00
C LEU A 77 -2.44 -16.26 27.93
N LEU A 78 -3.04 -15.26 27.25
CA LEU A 78 -4.49 -15.17 27.04
C LEU A 78 -4.93 -15.97 25.82
N ASP A 79 -4.12 -15.95 24.76
CA ASP A 79 -4.31 -16.83 23.63
C ASP A 79 -4.18 -18.29 24.08
N LYS A 80 -5.00 -19.16 23.48
CA LYS A 80 -5.06 -20.59 23.85
C LYS A 80 -4.69 -21.50 22.70
N THR A 81 -4.00 -20.95 21.70
CA THR A 81 -3.63 -21.72 20.52
C THR A 81 -2.57 -22.76 20.86
N SER A 82 -1.57 -22.42 21.68
CA SER A 82 -0.53 -23.36 22.14
C SER A 82 -1.09 -24.51 22.98
N ASP A 83 -2.15 -24.26 23.77
CA ASP A 83 -2.85 -25.26 24.58
C ASP A 83 -3.61 -26.32 23.75
N LEU A 84 -3.81 -26.09 22.45
CA LEU A 84 -4.40 -27.09 21.55
C LEU A 84 -3.44 -28.26 21.34
N SER A 85 -3.99 -29.43 20.98
CA SER A 85 -3.20 -30.61 20.65
C SER A 85 -2.02 -30.28 19.72
N PRO A 86 -0.84 -30.89 19.92
CA PRO A 86 0.27 -30.73 19.02
C PRO A 86 -0.10 -31.10 17.59
N ALA A 87 0.45 -30.38 16.62
CA ALA A 87 0.19 -30.65 15.21
C ALA A 87 1.02 -31.85 14.71
N ASP A 88 0.36 -32.82 14.06
CA ASP A 88 1.03 -34.01 13.50
C ASP A 88 1.55 -33.80 12.06
N SER A 89 1.29 -32.64 11.45
CA SER A 89 1.75 -32.29 10.10
C SER A 89 2.08 -30.80 9.96
N MET A 90 2.84 -30.45 8.94
CA MET A 90 3.17 -29.05 8.62
C MET A 90 1.90 -28.24 8.33
N GLU A 91 0.94 -28.80 7.59
CA GLU A 91 -0.31 -28.13 7.27
C GLU A 91 -1.16 -27.89 8.52
N ALA A 92 -1.19 -28.86 9.44
CA ALA A 92 -1.87 -28.71 10.72
C ALA A 92 -1.21 -27.61 11.58
N LEU A 93 0.13 -27.57 11.61
CA LEU A 93 0.89 -26.57 12.35
C LEU A 93 0.70 -25.16 11.75
N TYR A 94 0.76 -25.04 10.43
CA TYR A 94 0.52 -23.78 9.72
C TYR A 94 -0.93 -23.30 9.92
N SER A 95 -1.90 -24.20 9.85
CA SER A 95 -3.31 -23.87 10.13
C SER A 95 -3.52 -23.39 11.56
N LYS A 96 -2.80 -23.97 12.53
CA LYS A 96 -2.81 -23.55 13.94
C LYS A 96 -2.22 -22.14 14.08
N ALA A 97 -1.08 -21.88 13.45
CA ALA A 97 -0.43 -20.56 13.44
C ALA A 97 -1.31 -19.46 12.79
N LEU A 98 -2.00 -19.77 11.67
CA LEU A 98 -2.98 -18.86 11.08
C LEU A 98 -4.15 -18.55 12.04
N GLY A 99 -4.51 -19.49 12.91
CA GLY A 99 -5.48 -19.28 13.98
C GLY A 99 -5.04 -18.20 14.96
N GLN A 100 -3.81 -18.29 15.46
CA GLN A 100 -3.23 -17.28 16.36
C GLN A 100 -3.05 -15.93 15.65
N GLN A 101 -2.69 -15.91 14.36
CA GLN A 101 -2.65 -14.68 13.56
C GLN A 101 -4.02 -14.01 13.45
N ALA A 102 -5.07 -14.80 13.21
CA ALA A 102 -6.43 -14.28 13.16
C ALA A 102 -6.91 -13.79 14.55
N ALA A 103 -6.47 -14.43 15.64
CA ALA A 103 -6.74 -13.96 17.00
C ALA A 103 -6.05 -12.62 17.28
N ALA A 104 -4.76 -12.51 16.98
CA ALA A 104 -3.99 -11.28 17.12
C ALA A 104 -4.64 -10.12 16.34
N LEU A 105 -5.04 -10.38 15.10
CA LEU A 105 -5.70 -9.37 14.26
C LEU A 105 -7.03 -8.90 14.86
N LYS A 106 -7.82 -9.79 15.46
CA LYS A 106 -9.08 -9.41 16.13
C LYS A 106 -8.84 -8.49 17.31
N ASP A 107 -7.72 -8.68 18.01
CA ASP A 107 -7.30 -7.85 19.13
C ASP A 107 -6.55 -6.59 18.68
N GLY A 108 -6.32 -6.42 17.38
CA GLY A 108 -5.65 -5.26 16.77
C GLY A 108 -4.12 -5.38 16.68
N TYR A 109 -3.55 -6.53 17.03
CA TYR A 109 -2.13 -6.80 16.88
C TYR A 109 -1.79 -7.33 15.49
N VAL A 110 -0.63 -6.92 14.98
CA VAL A 110 -0.08 -7.46 13.73
C VAL A 110 1.02 -8.47 14.07
N ILE A 111 0.76 -9.73 13.71
CA ILE A 111 1.75 -10.79 13.68
C ILE A 111 1.77 -11.43 12.28
N SER A 112 2.91 -11.95 11.89
CA SER A 112 3.06 -12.75 10.67
C SER A 112 3.23 -14.22 11.04
N VAL A 113 2.74 -15.10 10.17
CA VAL A 113 3.03 -16.54 10.22
C VAL A 113 3.96 -16.81 9.06
N ASP A 114 5.11 -17.36 9.39
CA ASP A 114 6.15 -17.66 8.42
C ASP A 114 6.42 -19.17 8.44
N GLN A 115 6.72 -19.71 7.26
CA GLN A 115 7.09 -21.10 7.10
C GLN A 115 8.43 -21.19 6.37
N GLU A 116 9.29 -22.09 6.84
CA GLU A 116 10.55 -22.41 6.19
C GLU A 116 10.65 -23.91 6.01
N VAL A 117 10.75 -24.37 4.76
CA VAL A 117 10.91 -25.79 4.43
C VAL A 117 12.36 -26.01 3.98
N ILE A 118 13.13 -26.73 4.79
CA ILE A 118 14.51 -27.08 4.46
C ILE A 118 14.54 -28.35 3.61
N ASN A 119 13.73 -29.35 3.98
CA ASN A 119 13.51 -30.58 3.23
C ASN A 119 12.21 -31.28 3.69
N ASP A 120 11.91 -32.44 3.11
CA ASP A 120 10.70 -33.23 3.40
C ASP A 120 10.53 -33.65 4.87
N GLN A 121 11.58 -33.56 5.69
CA GLN A 121 11.61 -33.97 7.11
C GLN A 121 11.87 -32.82 8.07
N LEU A 122 12.31 -31.66 7.56
CA LEU A 122 12.70 -30.52 8.38
C LEU A 122 12.04 -29.26 7.83
N TYR A 123 11.06 -28.78 8.59
CA TYR A 123 10.37 -27.53 8.35
C TYR A 123 10.20 -26.78 9.68
N PHE A 124 9.99 -25.48 9.58
CA PHE A 124 9.64 -24.60 10.69
C PHE A 124 8.38 -23.83 10.32
N VAL A 125 7.48 -23.69 11.30
CA VAL A 125 6.39 -22.73 11.25
C VAL A 125 6.53 -21.91 12.52
N PHE A 126 6.59 -20.60 12.38
CA PHE A 126 6.77 -19.69 13.50
C PHE A 126 6.00 -18.41 13.28
N CYS A 127 5.72 -17.71 14.37
CA CYS A 127 5.11 -16.40 14.32
C CYS A 127 6.16 -15.31 14.52
N THR A 128 5.96 -14.18 13.87
CA THR A 128 6.85 -13.01 13.99
C THR A 128 6.08 -11.73 14.27
N THR A 129 6.69 -10.81 15.01
CA THR A 129 6.19 -9.45 15.23
C THR A 129 7.33 -8.46 15.43
N VAL A 130 7.04 -7.16 15.37
CA VAL A 130 8.01 -6.09 15.60
C VAL A 130 7.67 -5.39 16.92
N ILE A 131 8.67 -5.25 17.79
CA ILE A 131 8.56 -4.55 19.07
C ILE A 131 9.76 -3.62 19.19
N GLY A 132 9.51 -2.31 19.25
CA GLY A 132 10.59 -1.33 19.38
C GLY A 132 11.64 -1.40 18.27
N GLY A 133 11.20 -1.71 17.04
CA GLY A 133 12.08 -1.87 15.88
C GLY A 133 12.87 -3.18 15.85
N GLN A 134 12.57 -4.15 16.70
CA GLN A 134 13.23 -5.46 16.71
C GLN A 134 12.25 -6.56 16.35
N VAL A 135 12.69 -7.53 15.54
CA VAL A 135 11.88 -8.69 15.18
C VAL A 135 11.95 -9.71 16.32
N TRP A 136 10.78 -10.17 16.74
CA TRP A 136 10.60 -11.25 17.71
C TRP A 136 9.95 -12.43 17.02
N VAL A 137 10.39 -13.63 17.39
CA VAL A 137 9.96 -14.89 16.80
C VAL A 137 9.59 -15.86 17.91
N TRP A 138 8.52 -16.64 17.73
CA TRP A 138 8.17 -17.72 18.65
C TRP A 138 7.58 -18.91 17.91
N ASP A 139 7.68 -20.07 18.56
CA ASP A 139 6.97 -21.28 18.16
C ASP A 139 5.55 -21.25 18.73
N ILE A 140 4.58 -21.50 17.86
CA ILE A 140 3.14 -21.52 18.13
C ILE A 140 2.73 -22.54 19.21
N GLU A 141 3.56 -23.55 19.48
CA GLU A 141 3.27 -24.60 20.46
C GLU A 141 3.93 -24.35 21.82
N THR A 142 4.86 -23.39 21.92
CA THR A 142 5.59 -23.12 23.16
C THR A 142 5.41 -21.71 23.69
N ASP A 143 4.98 -20.77 22.85
CA ASP A 143 4.80 -19.35 23.20
C ASP A 143 6.04 -18.72 23.86
N ASP A 144 7.24 -19.13 23.45
CA ASP A 144 8.51 -18.59 23.96
C ASP A 144 9.16 -17.65 22.93
N PRO A 145 9.03 -16.31 23.09
CA PRO A 145 9.56 -15.37 22.12
C PRO A 145 11.05 -15.14 22.31
N TYR A 146 11.79 -15.25 21.21
CA TYR A 146 13.21 -15.01 21.14
C TYR A 146 13.58 -14.15 19.92
N GLN A 147 14.84 -13.74 19.86
CA GLN A 147 15.39 -12.99 18.74
C GLN A 147 16.36 -13.87 17.96
N PRO A 148 16.05 -14.24 16.71
CA PRO A 148 17.00 -14.96 15.89
C PRO A 148 18.18 -14.06 15.56
N ILE A 149 19.39 -14.64 15.60
CA ILE A 149 20.60 -13.94 15.17
C ILE A 149 20.46 -13.64 13.67
N GLY A 150 20.69 -12.38 13.28
CA GLY A 150 20.73 -11.96 11.87
C GLY A 150 19.45 -11.32 11.32
N PHE A 151 18.36 -11.25 12.09
CA PHE A 151 17.11 -10.62 11.65
C PHE A 151 17.13 -9.08 11.71
N GLY A 152 18.18 -8.49 12.32
CA GLY A 152 18.46 -7.06 12.30
C GLY A 152 17.43 -6.20 13.05
N THR A 153 17.51 -4.89 12.85
CA THR A 153 16.56 -3.91 13.37
C THR A 153 15.74 -3.32 12.22
N VAL A 154 14.43 -3.31 12.37
CA VAL A 154 13.50 -2.61 11.47
C VAL A 154 13.57 -1.13 11.80
N THR A 155 14.09 -0.33 10.86
CA THR A 155 14.08 1.13 11.00
C THR A 155 12.72 1.63 10.54
N ILE A 156 11.94 2.19 11.46
CA ILE A 156 10.66 2.79 11.13
C ILE A 156 10.97 4.14 10.47
N GLY A 157 11.09 4.14 9.14
CA GLY A 157 11.21 5.36 8.35
C GLY A 157 9.84 6.02 8.24
N LEU A 158 9.52 6.90 9.18
CA LEU A 158 8.46 7.90 9.02
C LEU A 158 9.09 9.25 8.71
#